data_AF-A0A9E4XAY2-F1
#
_entry.id   AF-A0A9E4XAY2-F1
#
_cell.length_a   1.000
_cell.length_b   1.000
_cell.length_c   1.000
_cell.angle_alpha   90.00
_cell.angle_beta   90.00
_cell.angle_gamma   90.00
#
_symmetry.space_group_name_H-M   'P 1'
#
loop_
_entity.id
_entity.type
_entity.pdbx_description
1 polymer ?
#
loop_
_entity_poly.entity_id
_entity_poly.type
_entity_poly.pdbx_seq_one_letter_code
_entity_poly.pdbx_strand_id
1 'polypeptide(L)'
;MRYDVIIVGAGSAGAVLAARLSEDPNRSVLLLEAGQDYPEFEHLPDEIKFGYDTRTGDPPPRTLGGHPVSLASSPHSWQFVAKATDMAPPMAVPRGKITGGSSAINSSAFYRGVPEDFDEWAALGNDQWSFERVLPYFRKIETDVDHHDDFHGAEGPIFVHHSDRNSWHSTQAAFFNACTAQGFPETEDHNSPGSSGVGPAITNNHNRVRFSTSLGYLSQCRHRLNLTIRPDCLVRRVVLDG
;
A
#
# COMPACT_ATOMS: atom_id res chain seq x y z
N MET A 1 25.12 -17.03 -11.36
CA MET A 1 24.55 -15.89 -12.09
C MET A 1 24.89 -14.62 -11.34
N ARG A 2 25.23 -13.54 -12.04
CA ARG A 2 25.54 -12.22 -11.47
C ARG A 2 24.42 -11.27 -11.87
N TYR A 3 23.94 -10.46 -10.93
CA TYR A 3 22.95 -9.41 -11.16
C TYR A 3 23.56 -8.07 -10.73
N ASP A 4 23.13 -6.97 -11.35
CA ASP A 4 23.57 -5.62 -10.99
C ASP A 4 22.91 -5.17 -9.70
N VAL A 5 21.62 -5.52 -9.52
CA VAL A 5 20.85 -5.19 -8.32
C VAL A 5 20.13 -6.43 -7.80
N ILE A 6 20.24 -6.68 -6.50
CA ILE A 6 19.42 -7.66 -5.79
C ILE A 6 18.54 -6.92 -4.80
N ILE A 7 17.22 -7.10 -4.92
CA ILE A 7 16.21 -6.51 -4.04
C ILE A 7 15.67 -7.61 -3.14
N VAL A 8 15.75 -7.40 -1.83
CA VAL A 8 15.28 -8.35 -0.81
C VAL A 8 13.90 -7.93 -0.32
N GLY A 9 12.89 -8.70 -0.70
CA GLY A 9 11.48 -8.47 -0.42
C GLY A 9 10.75 -7.82 -1.60
N ALA A 10 9.75 -8.50 -2.15
CA ALA A 10 8.85 -7.97 -3.19
C ALA A 10 7.64 -7.24 -2.58
N GLY A 11 7.84 -6.56 -1.45
CA GLY A 11 6.82 -5.76 -0.79
C GLY A 11 6.59 -4.40 -1.44
N SER A 12 5.89 -3.50 -0.73
CA SER A 12 5.50 -2.18 -1.24
C SER A 12 6.65 -1.39 -1.87
N ALA A 13 7.82 -1.32 -1.23
CA ALA A 13 8.97 -0.62 -1.77
C ALA A 13 9.74 -1.46 -2.81
N GLY A 14 9.97 -2.74 -2.55
CA GLY A 14 10.79 -3.60 -3.40
C GLY A 14 10.19 -3.85 -4.77
N ALA A 15 8.86 -3.99 -4.86
CA ALA A 15 8.15 -4.10 -6.13
C ALA A 15 8.31 -2.83 -6.99
N VAL A 16 8.21 -1.65 -6.37
CA VAL A 16 8.42 -0.36 -7.03
C VAL A 16 9.85 -0.23 -7.54
N LEU A 17 10.83 -0.54 -6.68
CA LEU A 17 12.25 -0.52 -7.05
C LEU A 17 12.54 -1.46 -8.21
N ALA A 18 12.02 -2.69 -8.18
CA ALA A 18 12.21 -3.66 -9.25
C ALA A 18 11.63 -3.16 -10.58
N ALA A 19 10.41 -2.62 -10.55
CA ALA A 19 9.76 -2.07 -11.72
C ALA A 19 10.50 -0.87 -12.30
N ARG A 20 10.99 0.07 -11.47
CA ARG A 20 11.70 1.26 -11.95
C ARG A 20 13.13 0.95 -12.40
N LEU A 21 13.88 0.15 -11.64
CA LEU A 21 15.26 -0.18 -11.98
C LEU A 21 15.36 -1.04 -13.24
N SER A 22 14.35 -1.88 -13.51
CA SER A 22 14.30 -2.70 -14.74
C SER A 22 13.85 -1.92 -15.99
N GLU A 23 13.48 -0.64 -15.89
CA GLU A 23 13.22 0.21 -17.08
C GLU A 23 14.49 0.38 -17.93
N ASP A 24 15.68 0.31 -17.32
CA ASP A 24 16.96 0.26 -18.03
C ASP A 24 17.26 -1.18 -18.49
N PRO A 25 17.21 -1.50 -19.80
CA PRO A 25 17.41 -2.86 -20.30
C PRO A 25 18.84 -3.38 -20.07
N ASN A 26 19.80 -2.51 -19.76
CA ASN A 26 21.19 -2.91 -19.45
C ASN A 26 21.39 -3.24 -17.97
N ARG A 27 20.37 -3.07 -17.13
CA ARG A 27 20.42 -3.36 -15.69
C ARG A 27 19.69 -4.66 -15.38
N SER A 28 20.44 -5.66 -14.94
CA SER A 28 19.91 -6.93 -14.46
C SER A 28 19.45 -6.83 -13.00
N VAL A 29 18.17 -7.15 -12.75
CA VAL A 29 17.53 -7.03 -11.44
C VAL A 29 17.01 -8.39 -10.98
N LEU A 30 17.42 -8.79 -9.78
CA LEU A 30 16.87 -9.96 -9.08
C LEU A 30 16.00 -9.50 -7.92
N LEU A 31 14.71 -9.84 -7.96
CA LEU A 31 13.76 -9.59 -6.89
C LEU A 31 13.48 -10.91 -6.14
N LEU A 32 13.81 -10.93 -4.84
CA LEU A 32 13.62 -12.09 -3.97
C LEU A 32 12.44 -11.86 -3.03
N GLU A 33 11.51 -12.81 -2.94
CA GLU A 33 10.36 -12.75 -2.03
C GLU A 33 10.25 -14.05 -1.26
N ALA A 34 9.96 -13.97 0.05
CA ALA A 34 9.83 -15.14 0.90
C ALA A 34 8.45 -15.81 0.81
N GLY A 35 7.43 -15.07 0.38
CA GLY A 35 6.10 -15.58 0.09
C GLY A 35 5.89 -16.04 -1.34
N GLN A 36 4.66 -16.50 -1.58
CA GLN A 36 4.21 -16.94 -2.90
C GLN A 36 4.06 -15.77 -3.88
N ASP A 37 4.11 -16.07 -5.18
CA ASP A 37 3.81 -15.14 -6.25
C ASP A 37 2.66 -15.65 -7.11
N TYR A 38 1.82 -14.72 -7.56
CA TYR A 38 0.70 -14.98 -8.47
C TYR A 38 0.82 -14.01 -9.66
N PRO A 39 1.51 -14.42 -10.74
CA PRO A 39 1.72 -13.57 -11.91
C PRO A 39 0.43 -13.26 -12.68
N GLU A 40 -0.52 -14.19 -12.66
CA GLU A 40 -1.81 -14.12 -13.34
C GLU A 40 -2.89 -13.71 -12.35
N PHE A 41 -3.69 -12.72 -12.73
CA PHE A 41 -4.72 -12.15 -11.85
C PHE A 41 -5.76 -13.20 -11.46
N GLU A 42 -6.13 -14.08 -12.40
CA GLU A 42 -7.12 -15.13 -12.23
C GLU A 42 -6.75 -16.08 -11.07
N HIS A 43 -5.45 -16.35 -10.90
CA HIS A 43 -4.92 -17.22 -9.86
C HIS A 43 -4.70 -16.54 -8.49
N LEU A 44 -4.80 -15.21 -8.42
CA LEU A 44 -4.68 -14.49 -7.15
C LEU A 44 -5.86 -14.85 -6.22
N PRO A 45 -5.64 -15.22 -4.95
CA PRO A 45 -6.74 -15.60 -4.06
C PRO A 45 -7.72 -14.45 -3.81
N ASP A 46 -8.99 -14.77 -3.63
CA ASP A 46 -10.07 -13.80 -3.45
C ASP A 46 -9.86 -12.93 -2.20
N GLU A 47 -9.31 -13.50 -1.11
CA GLU A 47 -8.97 -12.72 0.09
C GLU A 47 -7.89 -11.66 -0.15
N ILE A 48 -7.05 -11.85 -1.18
CA ILE A 48 -6.01 -10.90 -1.60
C ILE A 48 -6.59 -9.88 -2.59
N LYS A 49 -7.36 -10.35 -3.59
CA LYS A 49 -8.01 -9.53 -4.62
C LYS A 49 -8.98 -8.51 -4.02
N PHE A 50 -9.93 -8.99 -3.22
CA PHE A 50 -11.09 -8.21 -2.78
C PHE A 50 -10.92 -7.71 -1.35
N GLY A 51 -10.02 -8.34 -0.57
CA GLY A 51 -9.62 -7.83 0.73
C GLY A 51 -10.78 -7.63 1.71
N TYR A 52 -11.13 -6.35 1.91
CA TYR A 52 -12.12 -5.85 2.88
C TYR A 52 -13.55 -5.79 2.34
N ASP A 53 -13.87 -6.43 1.22
CA ASP A 53 -15.19 -6.33 0.61
C ASP A 53 -16.33 -6.69 1.60
N THR A 54 -17.04 -5.68 2.08
CA THR A 54 -18.11 -5.79 3.07
C THR A 54 -19.46 -6.16 2.45
N ARG A 55 -19.52 -6.45 1.14
CA ARG A 55 -20.78 -6.68 0.41
C ARG A 55 -21.06 -8.15 0.09
N THR A 56 -20.19 -9.11 0.44
CA THR A 56 -20.41 -10.54 0.16
C THR A 56 -21.32 -11.26 1.16
N GLY A 57 -21.97 -10.54 2.09
CA GLY A 57 -22.65 -11.17 3.22
C GLY A 57 -21.64 -11.59 4.29
N ASP A 58 -22.03 -11.39 5.55
CA ASP A 58 -21.26 -11.49 6.79
C ASP A 58 -19.76 -11.13 6.69
N PRO A 59 -19.33 -9.96 7.21
CA PRO A 59 -17.90 -9.64 7.23
C PRO A 59 -17.16 -10.77 7.94
N PRO A 60 -16.04 -11.28 7.39
CA PRO A 60 -15.28 -12.33 8.05
C PRO A 60 -14.95 -11.88 9.48
N PRO A 61 -15.01 -12.79 10.47
CA PRO A 61 -14.75 -12.45 11.87
C PRO A 61 -13.42 -11.69 11.97
N ARG A 62 -13.36 -10.71 12.87
CA ARG A 62 -12.21 -9.80 12.99
C ARG A 62 -11.38 -10.12 14.23
N THR A 63 -10.07 -9.92 14.13
CA THR A 63 -9.21 -9.86 15.33
C THR A 63 -9.46 -8.55 16.08
N LEU A 64 -9.00 -8.47 17.34
CA LEU A 64 -9.10 -7.25 18.16
C LEU A 64 -8.44 -6.02 17.49
N GLY A 65 -7.54 -6.22 16.51
CA GLY A 65 -6.89 -5.19 15.70
C GLY A 65 -7.58 -4.89 14.36
N GLY A 66 -8.81 -5.38 14.13
CA GLY A 66 -9.61 -5.04 12.95
C GLY A 66 -9.24 -5.76 11.66
N HIS A 67 -8.28 -6.69 11.70
CA HIS A 67 -7.93 -7.54 10.55
C HIS A 67 -8.92 -8.70 10.40
N PRO A 68 -9.28 -9.09 9.17
CA PRO A 68 -9.95 -10.36 8.91
C PRO A 68 -9.19 -11.50 9.60
N VAL A 69 -9.88 -12.33 10.38
CA VAL A 69 -9.31 -13.50 11.06
C VAL A 69 -8.61 -14.44 10.06
N SER A 70 -9.09 -14.48 8.80
CA SER A 70 -8.46 -15.24 7.72
C SER A 70 -7.02 -14.80 7.43
N LEU A 71 -6.66 -13.52 7.59
CA LEU A 71 -5.31 -13.01 7.34
C LEU A 71 -4.35 -13.28 8.52
N ALA A 72 -4.87 -13.51 9.73
CA ALA A 72 -4.05 -13.82 10.90
C ALA A 72 -3.49 -15.26 10.84
N SER A 73 -4.16 -16.17 10.12
CA SER A 73 -3.75 -17.56 9.92
C SER A 73 -3.41 -17.91 8.47
N SER A 74 -3.54 -16.95 7.53
CA SER A 74 -3.24 -17.15 6.11
C SER A 74 -1.74 -17.43 5.87
N PRO A 75 -1.41 -18.29 4.89
CA PRO A 75 -0.02 -18.48 4.43
C PRO A 75 0.59 -17.21 3.80
N HIS A 76 -0.22 -16.22 3.42
CA HIS A 76 0.23 -14.92 2.90
C HIS A 76 0.55 -13.90 3.99
N SER A 77 0.57 -14.32 5.24
CA SER A 77 0.92 -13.50 6.40
C SER A 77 2.15 -14.06 7.10
N TRP A 78 3.01 -13.17 7.58
CA TRP A 78 4.13 -13.54 8.45
C TRP A 78 3.70 -13.97 9.85
N GLN A 79 2.49 -13.60 10.28
CA GLN A 79 1.92 -13.97 11.58
C GLN A 79 2.81 -13.59 12.76
N PHE A 80 3.54 -12.46 12.65
CA PHE A 80 4.37 -11.99 13.75
C PHE A 80 3.52 -11.65 14.97
N VAL A 81 4.12 -11.82 16.15
CA VAL A 81 3.55 -11.42 17.43
C VAL A 81 4.56 -10.54 18.14
N ALA A 82 4.11 -9.45 18.71
CA ALA A 82 4.93 -8.53 19.49
C ALA A 82 4.31 -8.26 20.86
N LYS A 83 5.10 -7.69 21.76
CA LYS A 83 4.66 -7.22 23.06
C LYS A 83 5.10 -5.77 23.19
N ALA A 84 4.14 -4.86 23.45
CA ALA A 84 4.44 -3.43 23.54
C ALA A 84 5.26 -3.09 24.79
N THR A 85 4.93 -3.70 25.93
CA THR A 85 5.61 -3.56 27.22
C THR A 85 5.56 -4.86 28.00
N ASP A 86 6.31 -5.01 29.08
CA ASP A 86 6.27 -6.22 29.91
C ASP A 86 4.92 -6.51 30.55
N MET A 87 4.04 -5.52 30.65
CA MET A 87 2.69 -5.67 31.22
C MET A 87 1.61 -5.92 30.16
N ALA A 88 1.86 -5.54 28.90
CA ALA A 88 0.89 -5.70 27.83
C ALA A 88 0.76 -7.17 27.40
N PRO A 89 -0.46 -7.64 27.06
CA PRO A 89 -0.60 -8.94 26.41
C PRO A 89 0.08 -8.94 25.03
N PRO A 90 0.53 -10.11 24.53
CA PRO A 90 1.02 -10.22 23.17
C PRO A 90 -0.05 -9.80 22.15
N MET A 91 0.37 -9.15 21.08
CA MET A 91 -0.49 -8.69 19.99
C MET A 91 0.03 -9.16 18.62
N ALA A 92 -0.89 -9.44 17.71
CA ALA A 92 -0.54 -9.76 16.33
C ALA A 92 0.03 -8.52 15.61
N VAL A 93 1.08 -8.74 14.82
CA VAL A 93 1.70 -7.74 13.93
C VAL A 93 1.59 -8.26 12.50
N PRO A 94 0.46 -8.00 11.82
CA PRO A 94 0.23 -8.53 10.48
C PRO A 94 1.19 -7.89 9.50
N ARG A 95 1.89 -8.74 8.75
CA ARG A 95 2.78 -8.35 7.66
C ARG A 95 2.56 -9.31 6.51
N GLY A 96 2.45 -8.79 5.29
CA GLY A 96 2.24 -9.61 4.10
C GLY A 96 3.51 -10.40 3.74
N LYS A 97 3.32 -11.69 3.47
CA LYS A 97 4.30 -12.67 2.99
C LYS A 97 3.83 -13.22 1.65
N ILE A 98 3.90 -12.37 0.63
CA ILE A 98 3.41 -12.58 -0.74
C ILE A 98 4.04 -11.48 -1.62
N THR A 99 4.13 -11.64 -2.94
CA THR A 99 4.47 -10.49 -3.80
C THR A 99 3.45 -9.37 -3.64
N GLY A 100 3.94 -8.13 -3.53
CA GLY A 100 3.20 -6.96 -3.06
C GLY A 100 3.28 -6.75 -1.54
N GLY A 101 3.71 -7.76 -0.77
CA GLY A 101 3.92 -7.70 0.67
C GLY A 101 2.70 -7.17 1.42
N SER A 102 2.91 -6.23 2.33
CA SER A 102 1.80 -5.69 3.13
C SER A 102 0.79 -4.88 2.31
N SER A 103 1.15 -4.36 1.13
CA SER A 103 0.16 -3.72 0.23
C SER A 103 -0.87 -4.71 -0.33
N ALA A 104 -0.58 -6.02 -0.31
CA ALA A 104 -1.51 -7.05 -0.75
C ALA A 104 -2.53 -7.44 0.34
N ILE A 105 -2.30 -7.06 1.60
CA ILE A 105 -3.14 -7.49 2.74
C ILE A 105 -3.63 -6.34 3.65
N ASN A 106 -3.25 -5.09 3.37
CA ASN A 106 -3.61 -3.93 4.20
C ASN A 106 -5.09 -3.51 4.04
N SER A 107 -5.49 -2.38 4.61
CA SER A 107 -6.89 -1.89 4.57
C SER A 107 -7.25 -1.07 3.34
N SER A 108 -6.36 -0.96 2.34
CA SER A 108 -6.55 -0.12 1.15
C SER A 108 -6.73 1.38 1.38
N ALA A 109 -6.61 1.86 2.62
CA ALA A 109 -6.59 3.29 2.90
C ALA A 109 -5.39 3.95 2.18
N PHE A 110 -5.64 5.04 1.47
CA PHE A 110 -4.64 5.73 0.65
C PHE A 110 -4.52 7.19 1.09
N TYR A 111 -3.85 7.38 2.23
CA TYR A 111 -3.54 8.70 2.77
C TYR A 111 -2.03 8.97 2.66
N ARG A 112 -1.68 10.24 2.43
CA ARG A 112 -0.31 10.74 2.41
C ARG A 112 0.08 11.23 3.81
N GLY A 113 1.39 11.45 4.02
CA GLY A 113 1.85 12.22 5.18
C GLY A 113 1.52 13.70 4.99
N VAL A 114 1.40 14.43 6.09
CA VAL A 114 1.18 15.89 6.02
C VAL A 114 2.48 16.59 5.61
N PRO A 115 2.42 17.74 4.90
CA PRO A 115 3.62 18.44 4.45
C PRO A 115 4.67 18.69 5.53
N GLU A 116 4.21 19.01 6.75
CA GLU A 116 5.04 19.33 7.89
C GLU A 116 5.96 18.15 8.31
N ASP A 117 5.50 16.90 8.17
CA ASP A 117 6.31 15.71 8.49
C ASP A 117 7.56 15.64 7.58
N PHE A 118 7.39 15.97 6.30
CA PHE A 118 8.45 15.96 5.30
C PHE A 118 9.41 17.14 5.44
N ASP A 119 8.85 18.31 5.73
CA ASP A 119 9.64 19.52 5.95
C ASP A 119 10.45 19.41 7.25
N GLU A 120 9.93 18.72 8.28
CA GLU A 120 10.71 18.36 9.48
C GLU A 120 11.91 17.47 9.11
N TRP A 121 11.72 16.44 8.26
CA TRP A 121 12.84 15.59 7.82
C TRP A 121 13.91 16.39 7.08
N ALA A 122 13.49 17.34 6.24
CA ALA A 122 14.40 18.25 5.56
C ALA A 122 15.16 19.15 6.55
N ALA A 123 14.48 19.71 7.54
CA ALA A 123 15.09 20.52 8.60
C ALA A 123 16.09 19.73 9.46
N LEU A 124 15.89 18.42 9.63
CA LEU A 124 16.82 17.52 10.31
C LEU A 124 18.05 17.13 9.46
N GLY A 125 18.15 17.64 8.23
CA GLY A 125 19.32 17.46 7.35
C GLY A 125 19.07 16.57 6.12
N ASN A 126 17.86 16.04 5.93
CA ASN A 126 17.50 15.25 4.75
C ASN A 126 16.85 16.14 3.68
N ASP A 127 17.60 17.11 3.15
CA ASP A 127 17.09 18.19 2.28
C ASP A 127 16.34 17.72 1.01
N GLN A 128 16.58 16.50 0.54
CA GLN A 128 15.86 15.89 -0.58
C GLN A 128 14.45 15.39 -0.24
N TRP A 129 14.04 15.47 1.02
CA TRP A 129 12.80 14.88 1.53
C TRP A 129 11.72 15.89 1.95
N SER A 130 11.89 17.18 1.67
CA SER A 130 10.82 18.18 1.87
C SER A 130 9.56 17.84 1.07
N PHE A 131 8.38 18.33 1.48
CA PHE A 131 7.12 17.98 0.82
C PHE A 131 7.12 18.28 -0.68
N GLU A 132 7.65 19.44 -1.06
CA GLU A 132 7.80 19.86 -2.46
C GLU A 132 8.59 18.85 -3.31
N ARG A 133 9.62 18.22 -2.73
CA ARG A 133 10.50 17.25 -3.41
C ARG A 133 9.85 15.89 -3.57
N VAL A 134 9.01 15.49 -2.61
CA VAL A 134 8.35 14.18 -2.62
C VAL A 134 7.02 14.20 -3.38
N LEU A 135 6.35 15.35 -3.49
CA LEU A 135 5.06 15.49 -4.16
C LEU A 135 5.04 14.92 -5.60
N PRO A 136 6.05 15.17 -6.47
CA PRO A 136 6.10 14.54 -7.79
C PRO A 136 6.09 13.02 -7.75
N TYR A 137 6.63 12.40 -6.70
CA TYR A 137 6.63 10.96 -6.51
C TYR A 137 5.28 10.44 -5.98
N PHE A 138 4.59 11.19 -5.11
CA PHE A 138 3.21 10.87 -4.75
C PHE A 138 2.30 10.87 -5.97
N ARG A 139 2.37 11.93 -6.78
CA ARG A 139 1.66 12.00 -8.08
C ARG A 139 2.04 10.85 -9.01
N LYS A 140 3.32 10.46 -9.07
CA LYS A 140 3.77 9.37 -9.94
C LYS A 140 3.27 7.98 -9.52
N ILE A 141 2.87 7.81 -8.26
CA ILE A 141 2.37 6.52 -7.75
C ILE A 141 0.93 6.25 -8.21
N GLU A 142 0.10 7.28 -8.31
CA GLU A 142 -1.35 7.13 -8.43
C GLU A 142 -1.92 7.47 -9.80
N THR A 143 -3.04 6.81 -10.11
CA THR A 143 -4.07 7.30 -11.02
C THR A 143 -5.29 7.60 -10.15
N ASP A 144 -5.46 8.85 -9.77
CA ASP A 144 -6.66 9.34 -9.09
C ASP A 144 -7.77 9.52 -10.13
N VAL A 145 -8.92 8.87 -9.90
CA VAL A 145 -10.04 8.91 -10.84
C VAL A 145 -11.02 10.05 -10.55
N ASP A 146 -10.89 10.71 -9.40
CA ASP A 146 -11.81 11.74 -8.93
C ASP A 146 -11.19 13.15 -8.98
N HIS A 147 -9.88 13.28 -8.73
CA HIS A 147 -9.17 14.57 -8.71
C HIS A 147 -8.16 14.73 -9.85
N HIS A 148 -8.12 15.93 -10.46
CA HIS A 148 -7.30 16.24 -11.62
C HIS A 148 -6.66 17.63 -11.49
N ASP A 149 -5.70 17.76 -10.58
CA ASP A 149 -5.10 19.05 -10.20
C ASP A 149 -3.55 18.98 -10.03
N ASP A 150 -2.99 19.97 -9.35
CA ASP A 150 -1.56 20.11 -9.08
C ASP A 150 -1.03 19.20 -7.94
N PHE A 151 -1.90 18.44 -7.26
CA PHE A 151 -1.54 17.51 -6.20
C PHE A 151 -1.80 16.04 -6.54
N HIS A 152 -2.60 15.75 -7.57
CA HIS A 152 -2.99 14.39 -7.94
C HIS A 152 -2.36 13.87 -9.24
N GLY A 153 -2.09 12.56 -9.26
CA GLY A 153 -1.56 11.84 -10.42
C GLY A 153 -2.67 11.22 -11.28
N ALA A 154 -2.47 11.14 -12.60
CA ALA A 154 -3.46 10.57 -13.53
C ALA A 154 -2.96 9.35 -14.32
N GLU A 155 -1.69 8.96 -14.14
CA GLU A 155 -1.02 7.93 -14.97
C GLU A 155 -0.24 6.91 -14.13
N GLY A 156 -0.27 7.04 -12.81
CA GLY A 156 0.46 6.16 -11.90
C GLY A 156 -0.16 4.76 -11.84
N PRO A 157 0.64 3.74 -11.50
CA PRO A 157 0.21 2.34 -11.53
C PRO A 157 -0.83 1.93 -10.49
N ILE A 158 -1.12 2.78 -9.50
CA ILE A 158 -2.08 2.49 -8.42
C ILE A 158 -3.33 3.32 -8.63
N PHE A 159 -4.45 2.68 -8.94
CA PHE A 159 -5.73 3.37 -9.04
C PHE A 159 -6.23 3.74 -7.65
N VAL A 160 -6.66 5.00 -7.49
CA VAL A 160 -7.15 5.59 -6.24
C VAL A 160 -8.51 6.21 -6.52
N HIS A 161 -9.43 6.12 -5.56
CA HIS A 161 -10.71 6.79 -5.62
C HIS A 161 -11.19 7.23 -4.23
N HIS A 162 -12.12 8.16 -4.23
CA HIS A 162 -12.77 8.75 -3.08
C HIS A 162 -14.18 8.16 -2.94
N SER A 163 -14.59 7.92 -1.71
CA SER A 163 -15.91 7.34 -1.43
C SER A 163 -17.04 8.32 -1.79
N ASP A 164 -17.83 8.03 -2.82
CA ASP A 164 -18.97 8.87 -3.22
C ASP A 164 -19.93 9.10 -2.05
N ARG A 165 -20.13 10.38 -1.71
CA ARG A 165 -21.01 10.83 -0.64
C ARG A 165 -22.45 10.39 -0.80
N ASN A 166 -22.92 10.28 -2.05
CA ASN A 166 -24.29 9.83 -2.35
C ASN A 166 -24.48 8.33 -2.06
N SER A 167 -23.38 7.58 -1.96
CA SER A 167 -23.39 6.15 -1.65
C SER A 167 -23.20 5.85 -0.15
N TRP A 168 -23.05 6.87 0.69
CA TRP A 168 -22.81 6.70 2.11
C TRP A 168 -23.99 6.02 2.81
N HIS A 169 -23.67 5.09 3.71
CA HIS A 169 -24.64 4.55 4.66
C HIS A 169 -25.13 5.65 5.61
N SER A 170 -26.34 5.46 6.17
CA SER A 170 -26.95 6.40 7.12
C SER A 170 -26.06 6.68 8.34
N THR A 171 -25.25 5.71 8.77
CA THR A 171 -24.29 5.88 9.87
C THR A 171 -23.11 6.76 9.49
N GLN A 172 -22.60 6.65 8.26
CA GLN A 172 -21.53 7.53 7.75
C GLN A 172 -22.03 8.96 7.59
N ALA A 173 -23.23 9.14 7.01
CA ALA A 173 -23.86 10.45 6.90
C ALA A 173 -24.15 11.08 8.27
N ALA A 174 -24.63 10.29 9.23
CA ALA A 174 -24.87 10.76 10.59
C ALA A 174 -23.57 11.18 11.31
N PHE A 175 -22.49 10.40 11.15
CA PHE A 175 -21.17 10.74 11.70
C PHE A 175 -20.65 12.06 11.09
N PHE A 176 -20.71 12.19 9.77
CA PHE A 176 -20.35 13.41 9.07
C PHE A 176 -21.13 14.62 9.60
N ASN A 177 -22.46 14.52 9.67
CA ASN A 177 -23.34 15.60 10.12
C ASN A 177 -23.08 15.98 11.59
N ALA A 178 -22.75 15.01 12.44
CA ALA A 178 -22.39 15.26 13.82
C ALA A 178 -21.06 16.04 13.92
N CYS A 179 -20.05 15.66 13.15
CA CYS A 179 -18.78 16.38 13.10
C CYS A 179 -18.95 17.82 12.60
N THR A 180 -19.68 18.04 11.52
CA THR A 180 -19.91 19.40 11.00
C THR A 180 -20.75 20.25 11.94
N ALA A 181 -21.76 19.67 12.61
CA ALA A 181 -22.53 20.37 13.65
C ALA A 181 -21.69 20.77 14.87
N GLN A 182 -20.58 20.08 15.13
CA GLN A 182 -19.61 20.45 16.17
C GLN A 182 -18.54 21.42 15.68
N GLY A 183 -18.61 21.88 14.42
CA GLY A 183 -17.70 22.87 13.85
C GLY A 183 -16.42 22.29 13.27
N PHE A 184 -16.30 20.96 13.11
CA PHE A 184 -15.19 20.40 12.35
C PHE A 184 -15.36 20.73 10.85
N PRO A 185 -14.30 21.18 10.15
CA PRO A 185 -14.39 21.52 8.75
C PRO A 185 -14.72 20.29 7.89
N GLU A 186 -15.41 20.53 6.79
CA GLU A 186 -15.57 19.55 5.72
C GLU A 186 -14.29 19.54 4.87
N THR A 187 -13.85 18.35 4.45
CA THR A 187 -12.76 18.18 3.50
C THR A 187 -13.20 17.26 2.36
N GLU A 188 -12.99 17.70 1.14
CA GLU A 188 -13.32 16.90 -0.07
C GLU A 188 -12.18 15.91 -0.40
N ASP A 189 -10.96 16.29 -0.05
CA ASP A 189 -9.75 15.49 -0.22
C ASP A 189 -8.82 15.63 1.00
N HIS A 190 -8.46 14.49 1.60
CA HIS A 190 -7.53 14.39 2.73
C HIS A 190 -6.06 14.34 2.31
N ASN A 191 -5.76 14.24 1.01
CA ASN A 191 -4.39 14.25 0.47
C ASN A 191 -3.95 15.63 -0.02
N SER A 192 -4.87 16.59 -0.07
CA SER A 192 -4.61 18.00 -0.35
C SER A 192 -3.82 18.66 0.79
N PRO A 193 -2.83 19.52 0.50
CA PRO A 193 -2.10 20.23 1.54
C PRO A 193 -3.02 21.08 2.42
N GLY A 194 -2.82 21.02 3.74
CA GLY A 194 -3.62 21.75 4.71
C GLY A 194 -5.03 21.20 4.95
N SER A 195 -5.38 20.05 4.36
CA SER A 195 -6.66 19.40 4.61
C SER A 195 -6.78 18.95 6.07
N SER A 196 -7.98 19.10 6.61
CA SER A 196 -8.31 18.67 7.97
C SER A 196 -9.83 18.48 8.08
N GLY A 197 -10.26 17.76 9.12
CA GLY A 197 -11.69 17.60 9.42
C GLY A 197 -12.27 16.29 8.90
N VAL A 198 -13.49 16.34 8.36
CA VAL A 198 -14.30 15.17 8.03
C VAL A 198 -14.68 15.15 6.56
N GLY A 199 -14.55 13.99 5.91
CA GLY A 199 -14.68 13.88 4.46
C GLY A 199 -14.72 12.45 3.93
N PRO A 200 -14.85 12.28 2.61
CA PRO A 200 -14.76 10.99 1.93
C PRO A 200 -13.49 10.22 2.28
N ALA A 201 -13.59 8.89 2.45
CA ALA A 201 -12.40 8.06 2.58
C ALA A 201 -11.75 7.82 1.22
N ILE A 202 -10.42 7.83 1.20
CA ILE A 202 -9.60 7.61 0.00
C ILE A 202 -9.05 6.19 0.02
N THR A 203 -9.27 5.43 -1.06
CA THR A 203 -8.86 4.03 -1.12
C THR A 203 -8.31 3.59 -2.48
N ASN A 204 -7.40 2.61 -2.45
CA ASN A 204 -6.81 2.00 -3.65
C ASN A 204 -7.45 0.65 -4.03
N ASN A 205 -8.76 0.49 -3.80
CA ASN A 205 -9.54 -0.69 -4.18
C ASN A 205 -10.53 -0.40 -5.32
N HIS A 206 -10.05 0.25 -6.38
CA HIS A 206 -10.84 0.64 -7.53
C HIS A 206 -11.56 -0.56 -8.18
N ASN A 207 -12.84 -0.40 -8.53
CA ASN A 207 -13.72 -1.49 -8.99
C ASN A 207 -13.70 -2.73 -8.09
N ARG A 208 -13.57 -2.53 -6.77
CA ARG A 208 -13.49 -3.56 -5.72
C ARG A 208 -12.22 -4.41 -5.74
N VAL A 209 -11.30 -4.15 -6.66
CA VAL A 209 -10.02 -4.86 -6.72
C VAL A 209 -8.97 -4.03 -6.00
N ARG A 210 -8.30 -4.63 -5.02
CA ARG A 210 -7.15 -4.04 -4.34
C ARG A 210 -5.98 -3.88 -5.30
N PHE A 211 -5.53 -2.64 -5.51
CA PHE A 211 -4.31 -2.32 -6.24
C PHE A 211 -3.08 -2.42 -5.32
N SER A 212 -2.63 -3.65 -5.08
CA SER A 212 -1.34 -3.89 -4.44
C SER A 212 -0.18 -3.49 -5.37
N THR A 213 1.03 -3.36 -4.83
CA THR A 213 2.21 -3.11 -5.66
C THR A 213 2.58 -4.29 -6.57
N SER A 214 2.11 -5.51 -6.30
CA SER A 214 2.24 -6.62 -7.26
C SER A 214 1.36 -6.39 -8.49
N LEU A 215 0.11 -5.97 -8.27
CA LEU A 215 -0.85 -5.69 -9.34
C LEU A 215 -0.52 -4.39 -10.09
N GLY A 216 -0.12 -3.33 -9.40
CA GLY A 216 0.19 -2.05 -10.02
C GLY A 216 1.56 -2.01 -10.69
N TYR A 217 2.61 -2.52 -10.04
CA TYR A 217 3.99 -2.39 -10.53
C TYR A 217 4.51 -3.66 -11.21
N LEU A 218 4.41 -4.82 -10.55
CA LEU A 218 5.04 -6.04 -11.09
C LEU A 218 4.34 -6.54 -12.35
N SER A 219 3.01 -6.51 -12.40
CA SER A 219 2.24 -6.91 -13.60
C SER A 219 2.73 -6.22 -14.89
N GLN A 220 3.15 -4.95 -14.77
CA GLN A 220 3.59 -4.13 -15.89
C GLN A 220 5.00 -4.46 -16.38
N CYS A 221 5.83 -5.13 -15.56
CA CYS A 221 7.25 -5.32 -15.88
C CYS A 221 7.71 -6.78 -15.91
N ARG A 222 6.83 -7.75 -15.59
CA ARG A 222 7.15 -9.19 -15.58
C ARG A 222 7.70 -9.74 -16.90
N HIS A 223 7.31 -9.14 -18.03
CA HIS A 223 7.75 -9.57 -19.37
C HIS A 223 9.20 -9.16 -19.69
N ARG A 224 9.84 -8.30 -18.88
CA ARG A 224 11.16 -7.75 -19.15
C ARG A 224 12.25 -8.80 -18.87
N LEU A 225 13.08 -9.08 -19.87
CA LEU A 225 14.13 -10.12 -19.80
C LEU A 225 15.22 -9.84 -18.75
N ASN A 226 15.41 -8.58 -18.37
CA ASN A 226 16.38 -8.13 -17.37
C ASN A 226 15.83 -8.17 -15.93
N LEU A 227 14.57 -8.56 -15.72
CA LEU A 227 13.97 -8.73 -14.39
C LEU A 227 13.74 -10.21 -14.09
N THR A 228 14.33 -10.71 -13.01
CA THR A 228 14.05 -12.05 -12.48
C THR A 228 13.36 -11.94 -11.13
N ILE A 229 12.17 -12.53 -10.99
CA ILE A 229 11.43 -12.61 -9.73
C ILE A 229 11.56 -14.03 -9.20
N ARG A 230 11.96 -14.20 -7.93
CA ARG A 230 12.04 -15.51 -7.26
C ARG A 230 11.19 -15.49 -5.98
N PRO A 231 9.97 -16.03 -6.03
CA PRO A 231 9.16 -16.26 -4.83
C PRO A 231 9.71 -17.42 -3.99
N ASP A 232 9.09 -17.63 -2.83
CA ASP A 232 9.40 -18.72 -1.90
C ASP A 232 10.89 -18.78 -1.50
N CYS A 233 11.54 -17.61 -1.49
CA CYS A 233 12.96 -17.43 -1.28
C CYS A 233 13.21 -16.52 -0.06
N LEU A 234 13.38 -17.14 1.12
CA LEU A 234 13.77 -16.43 2.33
C LEU A 234 15.27 -16.10 2.31
N VAL A 235 15.59 -14.81 2.21
CA VAL A 235 16.96 -14.31 2.36
C VAL A 235 17.34 -14.32 3.84
N ARG A 236 18.50 -14.93 4.16
CA ARG A 236 18.97 -15.09 5.55
C ARG A 236 19.93 -13.99 5.99
N ARG A 237 20.84 -13.59 5.11
CA ARG A 237 21.89 -12.59 5.39
C ARG A 237 22.50 -12.06 4.10
N VAL A 238 23.09 -10.88 4.18
CA VAL A 238 24.00 -10.36 3.16
C VAL A 238 25.39 -10.97 3.41
N VAL A 239 26.07 -11.34 2.32
CA VAL A 239 27.48 -11.76 2.37
C VAL A 239 28.33 -10.53 2.07
N LEU A 240 29.25 -10.20 2.95
CA LEU A 240 30.23 -9.13 2.75
C LEU A 240 31.58 -9.78 2.45
N ASP A 241 32.28 -9.22 1.47
CA ASP A 241 33.66 -9.55 1.13
C ASP A 241 34.45 -8.24 1.20
N GLY A 242 35.60 -8.27 1.87
CA GLY A 242 36.38 -7.09 2.24
C GLY A 242 37.85 -7.41 2.34
#